data_AF-A0A8T4IDQ0-F1
#
_entry.id   AF-A0A8T4IDQ0-F1
#
_cell.length_a   1.000
_cell.length_b   1.000
_cell.length_c   1.000
_cell.angle_alpha   90.00
_cell.angle_beta   90.00
_cell.angle_gamma   90.00
#
_symmetry.space_group_name_H-M   'P 1'
#
loop_
_entity.id
_entity.type
_entity.pdbx_description
1 polymer ?
#
loop_
_entity_poly.entity_id
_entity_poly.type
_entity_poly.pdbx_seq_one_letter_code
_entity_poly.pdbx_strand_id
1 'polypeptide(L)'
;MKHFVIAAATTGILLAAPAHADVKDGVEAWQRGDYAAAVAEWRGPAEQGDADAQFNLAQAYKLGRGVPADLNTAEEWYRKAALQGHEQAEDNYGLALFQNGKHADALPWLEKSAARGEPRAEYVLGTMYFNGKAVPKDWVRAYALMTRASDGGLPQASQTRTRMDQYVSLDDRQKATDLAHEFERTGKMPESVAPSATANIPPAATVAETALPEHPKPAPATKPTPPRTAHPQVTDGGWRVQLGAFGQAGNARSLWKDFGSRIAMFAGREPYFVSAGKLTRLQVGPFASRAEAARACQQVKAKGKPCLPVRK
;
A
#
# COMPACT_ATOMS: atom_id res chain seq x y z
N MET A 1 -8.50 -76.65 -38.31
CA MET A 1 -9.21 -75.36 -38.13
C MET A 1 -8.20 -74.37 -37.57
N LYS A 2 -7.84 -73.33 -38.32
CA LYS A 2 -6.85 -72.31 -37.93
C LYS A 2 -7.57 -71.17 -37.22
N HIS A 3 -7.30 -70.96 -35.94
CA HIS A 3 -7.84 -69.82 -35.19
C HIS A 3 -6.92 -68.60 -35.35
N PHE A 4 -7.43 -67.58 -36.04
CA PHE A 4 -6.86 -66.24 -36.08
C PHE A 4 -7.27 -65.50 -34.79
N VAL A 5 -6.30 -65.04 -34.00
CA VAL A 5 -6.53 -64.11 -32.89
C VAL A 5 -6.31 -62.70 -33.44
N ILE A 6 -7.39 -61.92 -33.55
CA ILE A 6 -7.37 -60.51 -33.93
C ILE A 6 -7.14 -59.71 -32.64
N ALA A 7 -5.95 -59.15 -32.48
CA ALA A 7 -5.66 -58.17 -31.43
C ALA A 7 -6.22 -56.80 -31.86
N ALA A 8 -7.33 -56.37 -31.26
CA ALA A 8 -7.86 -55.03 -31.43
C ALA A 8 -7.06 -54.06 -30.54
N ALA A 9 -6.24 -53.21 -31.16
CA ALA A 9 -5.59 -52.10 -30.48
C ALA A 9 -6.60 -50.95 -30.32
N THR A 10 -7.05 -50.72 -29.09
CA THR A 10 -7.87 -49.55 -28.74
C THR A 10 -6.97 -48.34 -28.53
N THR A 11 -6.92 -47.47 -29.53
CA THR A 11 -6.26 -46.16 -29.42
C THR A 11 -7.13 -45.24 -28.54
N GLY A 12 -6.76 -45.10 -27.27
CA GLY A 12 -7.40 -44.15 -26.35
C GLY A 12 -7.07 -42.71 -26.75
N ILE A 13 -8.08 -41.96 -27.19
CA ILE A 13 -7.98 -40.51 -27.37
C ILE A 13 -7.98 -39.89 -25.95
N LEU A 14 -6.82 -39.44 -25.49
CA LEU A 14 -6.70 -38.57 -24.33
C LEU A 14 -7.28 -37.20 -24.71
N LEU A 15 -8.56 -36.98 -24.40
CA LEU A 15 -9.12 -35.63 -24.33
C LEU A 15 -8.45 -34.94 -23.15
N ALA A 16 -7.45 -34.10 -23.43
CA ALA A 16 -6.93 -33.18 -22.43
C ALA A 16 -8.08 -32.28 -21.99
N ALA A 17 -8.52 -32.45 -20.73
CA ALA A 17 -9.44 -31.51 -20.12
C ALA A 17 -8.81 -30.11 -20.18
N PRO A 18 -9.58 -29.05 -20.49
CA PRO A 18 -9.04 -27.70 -20.48
C PRO A 18 -8.44 -27.45 -19.08
N ALA A 19 -7.19 -27.00 -19.04
CA ALA A 19 -6.57 -26.57 -17.80
C ALA A 19 -7.49 -25.52 -17.17
N HIS A 20 -7.97 -25.78 -15.96
CA HIS A 20 -8.80 -24.82 -15.24
C HIS A 20 -7.94 -23.59 -14.99
N ALA A 21 -8.38 -22.45 -15.50
CA ALA A 21 -7.70 -21.20 -15.28
C ALA A 21 -7.61 -20.91 -13.77
N ASP A 22 -6.40 -20.59 -13.29
CA ASP A 22 -6.11 -20.32 -11.88
C ASP A 22 -5.71 -18.85 -11.69
N VAL A 23 -6.27 -18.21 -10.67
CA VAL A 23 -5.93 -16.83 -10.29
C VAL A 23 -4.42 -16.67 -10.08
N LYS A 24 -3.80 -17.69 -9.48
CA LYS A 24 -2.36 -17.72 -9.24
C LYS A 24 -1.55 -17.72 -10.53
N ASP A 25 -1.92 -18.54 -11.52
CA ASP A 25 -1.23 -18.60 -12.80
C ASP A 25 -1.29 -17.24 -13.52
N GLY A 26 -2.42 -16.53 -13.40
CA GLY A 26 -2.52 -15.16 -13.90
C GLY A 26 -1.61 -14.17 -13.17
N VAL A 27 -1.48 -14.28 -11.84
CA VAL A 27 -0.53 -13.46 -11.05
C VAL A 27 0.91 -13.74 -11.45
N GLU A 28 1.27 -15.01 -11.65
CA GLU A 28 2.61 -15.37 -12.11
C GLU A 28 2.90 -14.86 -13.52
N ALA A 29 1.94 -14.96 -14.44
CA ALA A 29 2.04 -14.39 -15.79
C ALA A 29 2.24 -12.88 -15.74
N TRP A 30 1.48 -12.17 -14.90
CA TRP A 30 1.60 -10.73 -14.70
C TRP A 30 2.99 -10.33 -14.19
N GLN A 31 3.54 -11.07 -13.22
CA GLN A 31 4.87 -10.83 -12.68
C GLN A 31 5.99 -11.01 -13.71
N ARG A 32 5.80 -11.91 -14.69
CA ARG A 32 6.71 -12.08 -15.83
C ARG A 32 6.52 -11.04 -16.94
N GLY A 33 5.51 -10.18 -16.83
CA GLY A 33 5.16 -9.17 -17.83
C GLY A 33 4.30 -9.70 -18.99
N ASP A 34 3.82 -10.95 -18.91
CA ASP A 34 2.89 -11.51 -19.88
C ASP A 34 1.45 -11.16 -19.49
N TYR A 35 1.10 -9.89 -19.71
CA TYR A 35 -0.18 -9.35 -19.29
C TYR A 35 -1.37 -9.94 -20.06
N ALA A 36 -1.15 -10.37 -21.31
CA ALA A 36 -2.21 -10.99 -22.10
C ALA A 36 -2.56 -12.37 -21.55
N ALA A 37 -1.56 -13.19 -21.22
CA ALA A 37 -1.79 -14.46 -20.53
C ALA A 37 -2.42 -14.26 -19.16
N ALA A 38 -1.95 -13.28 -18.38
CA ALA A 38 -2.54 -12.96 -17.08
C ALA A 38 -4.04 -12.67 -17.15
N VAL A 39 -4.46 -11.81 -18.10
CA VAL A 39 -5.87 -11.51 -18.32
C VAL A 39 -6.66 -12.75 -18.78
N ALA A 40 -6.07 -13.61 -19.61
CA ALA A 40 -6.72 -14.84 -20.04
C ALA A 40 -7.01 -15.78 -18.85
N GLU A 41 -6.03 -15.95 -17.96
CA GLU A 41 -6.17 -16.76 -16.74
C GLU A 41 -7.19 -16.17 -15.75
N TRP A 42 -7.25 -14.84 -15.61
CA TRP A 42 -8.19 -14.22 -14.67
C TRP A 42 -9.64 -14.15 -15.16
N ARG A 43 -9.87 -14.17 -16.48
CA ARG A 43 -11.22 -13.94 -17.03
C ARG A 43 -12.24 -14.97 -16.55
N GLY A 44 -11.90 -16.25 -16.63
CA GLY A 44 -12.78 -17.34 -16.20
C GLY A 44 -13.16 -17.25 -14.72
N PRO A 45 -12.18 -17.22 -13.78
CA PRO A 45 -12.46 -17.05 -12.36
C PRO A 45 -13.22 -15.76 -12.04
N ALA A 46 -12.88 -14.63 -12.68
CA ALA A 46 -13.57 -13.36 -12.46
C ALA A 46 -15.06 -13.40 -12.84
N GLU A 47 -15.38 -14.05 -13.97
CA GLU A 47 -16.75 -14.31 -14.42
C GLU A 47 -17.51 -15.25 -13.49
N GLN A 48 -16.80 -16.17 -12.82
CA GLN A 48 -17.36 -17.09 -11.81
C GLN A 48 -17.50 -16.46 -10.42
N GLY A 49 -17.07 -15.21 -10.24
CA GLY A 49 -17.24 -14.48 -8.98
C GLY A 49 -15.99 -14.37 -8.13
N ASP A 50 -14.85 -14.91 -8.54
CA ASP A 50 -13.61 -14.82 -7.75
C ASP A 50 -13.17 -13.36 -7.58
N ALA A 51 -13.12 -12.89 -6.33
CA ALA A 51 -12.88 -11.49 -6.01
C ALA A 51 -11.44 -11.03 -6.34
N ASP A 52 -10.46 -11.91 -6.19
CA ASP A 52 -9.05 -11.62 -6.50
C ASP A 52 -8.87 -11.48 -8.02
N ALA A 53 -9.47 -12.38 -8.80
CA ALA A 53 -9.48 -12.30 -10.25
C ALA A 53 -10.21 -11.06 -10.77
N GLN A 54 -11.35 -10.70 -10.16
CA GLN A 54 -12.06 -9.47 -10.48
C GLN A 54 -11.21 -8.23 -10.19
N PHE A 55 -10.54 -8.17 -9.04
CA PHE A 55 -9.61 -7.10 -8.71
C PHE A 55 -8.45 -7.01 -9.71
N ASN A 56 -7.84 -8.15 -10.05
CA ASN A 56 -6.73 -8.20 -11.00
C ASN A 56 -7.16 -7.77 -12.41
N LEU A 57 -8.35 -8.19 -12.86
CA LEU A 57 -8.92 -7.77 -14.14
C LEU A 57 -9.24 -6.27 -14.15
N ALA A 58 -9.75 -5.72 -13.05
CA ALA A 58 -9.95 -4.28 -12.87
C ALA A 58 -8.63 -3.50 -13.05
N GLN A 59 -7.53 -4.00 -12.46
CA GLN A 59 -6.21 -3.41 -12.60
C GLN A 59 -5.69 -3.49 -14.04
N ALA A 60 -5.92 -4.60 -14.74
CA ALA A 60 -5.55 -4.76 -16.15
C ALA A 60 -6.23 -3.71 -17.04
N TYR A 61 -7.55 -3.52 -16.87
CA TYR A 61 -8.30 -2.48 -17.58
C TYR A 61 -7.90 -1.05 -17.17
N LYS A 62 -7.64 -0.80 -15.89
CA LYS A 62 -7.18 0.52 -15.41
C LYS A 62 -5.82 0.90 -16.00
N LEU A 63 -4.91 -0.08 -16.15
CA LEU A 63 -3.54 0.14 -16.63
C LEU A 63 -3.38 -0.04 -18.15
N GLY A 64 -4.39 -0.57 -18.85
CA GLY A 64 -4.28 -0.95 -20.26
C GLY A 64 -3.23 -2.03 -20.51
N ARG A 65 -3.16 -3.04 -19.63
CA ARG A 65 -2.16 -4.12 -19.68
C ARG A 65 -2.83 -5.44 -20.02
N GLY A 66 -2.45 -6.05 -21.13
CA GLY A 66 -3.09 -7.27 -21.64
C GLY A 66 -4.47 -7.04 -22.27
N VAL A 67 -5.07 -5.87 -22.01
CA VAL A 67 -6.32 -5.36 -22.59
C VAL A 67 -6.20 -3.85 -22.85
N PRO A 68 -6.97 -3.27 -23.78
CA PRO A 68 -7.10 -1.82 -23.90
C PRO A 68 -7.52 -1.17 -22.57
N ALA A 69 -7.00 0.02 -22.29
CA ALA A 69 -7.39 0.74 -21.09
C ALA A 69 -8.87 1.14 -21.14
N ASP A 70 -9.61 0.86 -20.08
CA ASP A 70 -11.02 1.23 -19.94
C ASP A 70 -11.35 1.42 -18.46
N LEU A 71 -11.50 2.68 -18.06
CA LEU A 71 -11.75 3.05 -16.66
C LEU A 71 -13.16 2.66 -16.20
N ASN A 72 -14.15 2.62 -17.10
CA ASN A 72 -15.51 2.23 -16.75
C ASN A 72 -15.56 0.72 -16.48
N THR A 73 -14.96 -0.07 -17.37
CA THR A 73 -14.84 -1.52 -17.16
C THR A 73 -14.02 -1.83 -15.89
N ALA A 74 -12.95 -1.07 -15.61
CA ALA A 74 -12.20 -1.21 -14.36
C ALA A 74 -13.06 -0.90 -13.12
N GLU A 75 -13.83 0.20 -13.13
CA GLU A 75 -14.76 0.55 -12.04
C GLU A 75 -15.77 -0.58 -11.78
N GLU A 76 -16.34 -1.18 -12.83
CA GLU A 76 -17.29 -2.28 -12.70
C GLU A 76 -16.68 -3.53 -12.06
N TRP A 77 -15.45 -3.89 -12.45
CA TRP A 77 -14.76 -5.03 -11.85
C TRP A 77 -14.33 -4.76 -10.41
N TYR A 78 -13.86 -3.55 -10.09
CA TYR A 78 -13.62 -3.16 -8.71
C TYR A 78 -14.90 -3.22 -7.88
N ARG A 79 -16.02 -2.72 -8.40
CA ARG A 79 -17.32 -2.79 -7.73
C ARG A 79 -17.69 -4.22 -7.37
N LYS A 80 -17.53 -5.16 -8.30
CA LYS A 80 -17.86 -6.58 -8.07
C LYS A 80 -17.00 -7.17 -6.94
N ALA A 81 -15.70 -6.95 -6.96
CA ALA A 81 -14.79 -7.42 -5.90
C ALA A 81 -15.05 -6.72 -4.55
N ALA A 82 -15.30 -5.41 -4.57
CA ALA A 82 -15.60 -4.60 -3.38
C ALA A 82 -16.88 -5.05 -2.68
N LEU A 83 -17.94 -5.40 -3.43
CA LEU A 83 -19.18 -5.94 -2.85
C LEU A 83 -18.99 -7.29 -2.13
N GLN A 84 -17.88 -7.98 -2.40
CA GLN A 84 -17.50 -9.23 -1.73
C GLN A 84 -16.56 -9.01 -0.54
N GLY A 85 -16.21 -7.75 -0.24
CA GLY A 85 -15.31 -7.41 0.87
C GLY A 85 -13.82 -7.41 0.52
N HIS A 86 -13.45 -7.47 -0.76
CA HIS A 86 -12.04 -7.43 -1.17
C HIS A 86 -11.46 -6.03 -0.92
N GLU A 87 -10.65 -5.89 0.14
CA GLU A 87 -10.23 -4.60 0.69
C GLU A 87 -9.59 -3.65 -0.34
N GLN A 88 -8.63 -4.14 -1.14
CA GLN A 88 -7.99 -3.28 -2.15
C GLN A 88 -8.96 -2.85 -3.26
N ALA A 89 -10.02 -3.62 -3.51
CA ALA A 89 -11.03 -3.27 -4.48
C ALA A 89 -11.99 -2.22 -3.91
N GLU A 90 -12.33 -2.31 -2.62
CA GLU A 90 -13.06 -1.26 -1.91
C GLU A 90 -12.32 0.08 -1.96
N ASP A 91 -11.02 0.05 -1.68
CA ASP A 91 -10.17 1.23 -1.72
C ASP A 91 -10.21 1.86 -3.13
N ASN A 92 -9.93 1.06 -4.18
CA ASN A 92 -9.90 1.56 -5.55
C ASN A 92 -11.28 1.97 -6.07
N TYR A 93 -12.35 1.29 -5.65
CA TYR A 93 -13.72 1.63 -6.04
C TYR A 93 -14.16 2.95 -5.42
N GLY A 94 -13.95 3.15 -4.11
CA GLY A 94 -14.26 4.41 -3.44
C GLY A 94 -13.50 5.59 -4.06
N LEU A 95 -12.20 5.39 -4.35
CA LEU A 95 -11.38 6.38 -5.04
C LEU A 95 -11.88 6.68 -6.46
N ALA A 96 -12.26 5.66 -7.25
CA ALA A 96 -12.78 5.84 -8.60
C ALA A 96 -14.13 6.57 -8.61
N LEU A 97 -15.06 6.20 -7.71
CA LEU A 97 -16.34 6.89 -7.54
C LEU A 97 -16.12 8.37 -7.23
N PHE A 98 -15.18 8.69 -6.34
CA PHE A 98 -14.84 10.06 -6.00
C PHE A 98 -14.31 10.84 -7.21
N GLN A 99 -13.36 10.27 -7.96
CA GLN A 99 -12.82 10.88 -9.18
C GLN A 99 -13.89 11.13 -10.24
N ASN A 100 -14.89 10.26 -10.32
CA ASN A 100 -16.01 10.37 -11.25
C ASN A 100 -17.13 11.27 -10.73
N GLY A 101 -16.91 12.03 -9.64
CA GLY A 101 -17.86 12.99 -9.08
C GLY A 101 -19.00 12.35 -8.29
N LYS A 102 -19.01 11.02 -8.12
CA LYS A 102 -20.02 10.25 -7.37
C LYS A 102 -19.70 10.26 -5.88
N HIS A 103 -19.49 11.44 -5.30
CA HIS A 103 -18.95 11.58 -3.93
C HIS A 103 -19.84 10.94 -2.85
N ALA A 104 -21.16 10.99 -3.00
CA ALA A 104 -22.09 10.36 -2.06
C ALA A 104 -21.97 8.83 -2.09
N ASP A 105 -21.84 8.24 -3.28
CA ASP A 105 -21.64 6.80 -3.43
C ASP A 105 -20.25 6.37 -2.95
N ALA A 106 -19.25 7.24 -3.09
CA ALA A 106 -17.87 7.00 -2.64
C ALA A 106 -17.75 6.97 -1.11
N LEU A 107 -18.53 7.80 -0.41
CA LEU A 107 -18.41 8.02 1.04
C LEU A 107 -18.32 6.73 1.87
N PRO A 108 -19.26 5.77 1.80
CA PRO A 108 -19.19 4.56 2.62
C PRO A 108 -17.94 3.71 2.36
N TRP A 109 -17.46 3.67 1.12
CA TRP A 109 -16.22 2.94 0.76
C TRP A 109 -14.98 3.66 1.29
N LEU A 110 -14.94 4.99 1.17
CA LEU A 110 -13.85 5.81 1.68
C LEU A 110 -13.78 5.78 3.20
N GLU A 111 -14.92 5.79 3.90
CA GLU A 111 -14.98 5.64 5.35
C GLU A 111 -14.44 4.28 5.80
N LYS A 112 -14.84 3.20 5.12
CA LYS A 112 -14.33 1.85 5.43
C LYS A 112 -12.83 1.72 5.15
N SER A 113 -12.36 2.32 4.07
CA SER A 113 -10.94 2.31 3.69
C SER A 113 -10.09 3.15 4.65
N ALA A 114 -10.57 4.34 5.02
CA ALA A 114 -9.94 5.19 6.03
C ALA A 114 -9.95 4.53 7.43
N ALA A 115 -11.00 3.78 7.78
CA ALA A 115 -11.07 2.97 9.00
C ALA A 115 -9.91 1.97 9.11
N ARG A 116 -9.49 1.39 7.97
CA ARG A 116 -8.32 0.50 7.86
C ARG A 116 -6.97 1.23 7.80
N GLY A 117 -6.97 2.57 7.79
CA GLY A 117 -5.75 3.37 7.67
C GLY A 117 -5.21 3.47 6.25
N GLU A 118 -6.05 3.33 5.22
CA GLU A 118 -5.62 3.55 3.83
C GLU A 118 -5.35 5.06 3.61
N PRO A 119 -4.10 5.49 3.37
CA PRO A 119 -3.74 6.91 3.43
C PRO A 119 -4.38 7.78 2.34
N ARG A 120 -4.70 7.21 1.18
CA ARG A 120 -5.34 7.92 0.06
C ARG A 120 -6.82 8.14 0.35
N ALA A 121 -7.51 7.15 0.91
CA ALA A 121 -8.89 7.26 1.35
C ALA A 121 -9.01 8.27 2.49
N GLU A 122 -8.09 8.25 3.46
CA GLU A 122 -8.00 9.27 4.51
C GLU A 122 -7.82 10.68 3.93
N TYR A 123 -6.92 10.84 2.95
CA TYR A 123 -6.71 12.11 2.25
C TYR A 123 -7.97 12.63 1.54
N VAL A 124 -8.66 11.75 0.82
CA VAL A 124 -9.89 12.08 0.08
C VAL A 124 -11.01 12.42 1.04
N LEU A 125 -11.25 11.58 2.04
CA LEU A 125 -12.27 11.80 3.04
C LEU A 125 -12.01 13.09 3.84
N GLY A 126 -10.73 13.37 4.17
CA GLY A 126 -10.34 14.62 4.80
C GLY A 126 -10.64 15.83 3.94
N THR A 127 -10.40 15.72 2.62
CA THR A 127 -10.74 16.77 1.64
C THR A 127 -12.26 16.96 1.53
N MET A 128 -13.04 15.87 1.58
CA MET A 128 -14.51 15.93 1.60
C MET A 128 -15.03 16.68 2.82
N TYR A 129 -14.52 16.36 4.01
CA TYR A 129 -14.87 17.06 5.26
C TYR A 129 -14.39 18.51 5.28
N PHE A 130 -13.25 18.84 4.68
CA PHE A 130 -12.78 20.23 4.64
C PHE A 130 -13.66 21.10 3.73
N ASN A 131 -13.98 20.58 2.54
CA ASN A 131 -14.72 21.30 1.51
C ASN A 131 -16.24 21.22 1.70
N GLY A 132 -16.74 20.27 2.49
CA GLY A 132 -18.17 20.02 2.66
C GLY A 132 -18.81 19.30 1.47
N LYS A 133 -18.06 18.39 0.82
CA LYS A 133 -18.53 17.63 -0.35
C LYS A 133 -19.16 16.32 0.08
N ALA A 134 -20.46 16.14 -0.15
CA ALA A 134 -21.29 15.00 0.28
C ALA A 134 -21.37 14.76 1.81
N VAL A 135 -20.58 15.48 2.60
CA VAL A 135 -20.61 15.52 4.07
C VAL A 135 -20.61 16.98 4.54
N PRO A 136 -21.17 17.31 5.71
CA PRO A 136 -21.00 18.63 6.33
C PRO A 136 -19.52 18.96 6.56
N LYS A 137 -19.20 20.26 6.58
CA LYS A 137 -17.83 20.68 6.90
C LYS A 137 -17.47 20.29 8.34
N ASP A 138 -16.34 19.64 8.49
CA ASP A 138 -15.75 19.27 9.78
C ASP A 138 -14.23 19.39 9.69
N TRP A 139 -13.71 20.57 10.04
CA TRP A 139 -12.29 20.89 9.87
C TRP A 139 -11.38 20.15 10.87
N VAL A 140 -11.89 19.83 12.07
CA VAL A 140 -11.16 19.00 13.05
C VAL A 140 -10.98 17.60 12.48
N ARG A 141 -12.06 16.98 12.01
CA ARG A 141 -12.01 15.67 11.38
C ARG A 141 -11.17 15.67 10.11
N ALA A 142 -11.32 16.68 9.26
CA ALA A 142 -10.52 16.82 8.06
C ALA A 142 -9.01 16.87 8.38
N TYR A 143 -8.63 17.66 9.39
CA TYR A 143 -7.24 17.81 9.80
C TYR A 143 -6.69 16.53 10.45
N ALA A 144 -7.52 15.79 11.20
CA ALA A 144 -7.17 14.50 11.79
C ALA A 144 -6.89 13.46 10.69
N LEU A 145 -7.79 13.34 9.72
CA LEU A 145 -7.61 12.47 8.55
C LEU A 145 -6.37 12.85 7.75
N MET A 146 -6.11 14.14 7.55
CA MET A 146 -4.92 14.61 6.85
C MET A 146 -3.62 14.30 7.61
N THR A 147 -3.69 14.30 8.95
CA THR A 147 -2.56 13.90 9.81
C THR A 147 -2.27 12.42 9.66
N ARG A 148 -3.29 11.56 9.76
CA ARG A 148 -3.15 10.12 9.58
C ARG A 148 -2.64 9.76 8.18
N ALA A 149 -3.19 10.38 7.14
CA ALA A 149 -2.74 10.16 5.77
C ALA A 149 -1.24 10.53 5.59
N SER A 150 -0.81 11.62 6.23
CA SER A 150 0.60 12.04 6.25
C SER A 150 1.47 11.02 6.97
N ASP A 151 1.04 10.53 8.13
CA ASP A 151 1.76 9.56 8.94
C ASP A 151 1.81 8.17 8.28
N GLY A 152 0.78 7.84 7.49
CA GLY A 152 0.73 6.72 6.55
C GLY A 152 1.62 6.90 5.30
N GLY A 153 2.39 7.98 5.23
CA GLY A 153 3.43 8.18 4.21
C GLY A 153 2.95 8.88 2.95
N LEU A 154 1.81 9.58 2.96
CA LEU A 154 1.31 10.35 1.82
C LEU A 154 1.82 11.80 1.86
N PRO A 155 2.82 12.20 1.06
CA PRO A 155 3.41 13.54 1.16
C PRO A 155 2.42 14.66 0.83
N GLN A 156 1.48 14.40 -0.08
CA GLN A 156 0.41 15.33 -0.45
C GLN A 156 -0.41 15.71 0.78
N ALA A 157 -0.64 14.77 1.70
CA ALA A 157 -1.41 15.02 2.90
C ALA A 157 -0.72 16.05 3.81
N SER A 158 0.58 15.89 4.05
CA SER A 158 1.37 16.85 4.83
C SER A 158 1.32 18.27 4.23
N GLN A 159 1.43 18.38 2.91
CA GLN A 159 1.39 19.66 2.18
C GLN A 159 -0.01 20.30 2.26
N THR A 160 -1.07 19.50 2.09
CA THR A 160 -2.44 19.99 2.21
C THR A 160 -2.73 20.42 3.64
N ARG A 161 -2.26 19.67 4.65
CA ARG A 161 -2.37 20.06 6.06
C ARG A 161 -1.70 21.42 6.34
N THR A 162 -0.51 21.66 5.79
CA THR A 162 0.15 22.97 5.88
C THR A 162 -0.67 24.11 5.26
N ARG A 163 -1.44 23.85 4.20
CA ARG A 163 -2.38 24.86 3.68
C ARG A 163 -3.58 25.02 4.61
N MET A 164 -4.09 23.93 5.18
CA MET A 164 -5.18 23.97 6.18
C MET A 164 -4.79 24.78 7.42
N ASP A 165 -3.50 24.87 7.76
CA ASP A 165 -2.99 25.72 8.84
C ASP A 165 -3.31 27.21 8.68
N GLN A 166 -3.72 27.67 7.50
CA GLN A 166 -4.18 29.04 7.28
C GLN A 166 -5.61 29.27 7.78
N TYR A 167 -6.38 28.19 7.95
CA TYR A 167 -7.83 28.23 8.20
C TYR A 167 -8.21 27.56 9.52
N VAL A 168 -7.55 26.47 9.89
CA VAL A 168 -7.86 25.70 11.11
C VAL A 168 -7.14 26.34 12.31
N SER A 169 -7.88 26.65 13.38
CA SER A 169 -7.31 27.25 14.59
C SER A 169 -6.31 26.32 15.28
N LEU A 170 -5.43 26.85 16.13
CA LEU A 170 -4.51 26.00 16.91
C LEU A 170 -5.25 25.06 17.87
N ASP A 171 -6.35 25.53 18.46
CA ASP A 171 -7.21 24.73 19.35
C ASP A 171 -7.84 23.55 18.59
N ASP A 172 -8.37 23.80 17.40
CA ASP A 172 -8.96 22.75 16.57
C ASP A 172 -7.92 21.78 16.01
N ARG A 173 -6.69 22.24 15.76
CA ARG A 173 -5.57 21.35 15.41
C ARG A 173 -5.19 20.43 16.56
N GLN A 174 -5.20 20.92 17.80
CA GLN A 174 -4.95 20.07 18.97
C GLN A 174 -6.04 19.01 19.10
N LYS A 175 -7.31 19.38 18.99
CA LYS A 175 -8.43 18.42 18.95
C LYS A 175 -8.28 17.40 17.82
N ALA A 176 -7.81 17.84 16.65
CA ALA A 176 -7.60 16.97 15.51
C ALA A 176 -6.46 15.97 15.75
N THR A 177 -5.39 16.36 16.45
CA THR A 177 -4.33 15.44 16.89
C THR A 177 -4.88 14.39 17.85
N ASP A 178 -5.67 14.79 18.84
CA ASP A 178 -6.28 13.86 19.79
C ASP A 178 -7.23 12.88 19.08
N LEU A 179 -8.05 13.40 18.16
CA LEU A 179 -8.95 12.60 17.32
C LEU A 179 -8.19 11.61 16.42
N ALA A 180 -7.07 12.02 15.82
CA ALA A 180 -6.25 11.14 14.99
C ALA A 180 -5.72 9.95 15.80
N HIS A 181 -5.19 10.20 17.00
CA HIS A 181 -4.72 9.15 17.91
C HIS A 181 -5.84 8.24 18.41
N GLU A 182 -7.02 8.79 18.70
CA GLU A 182 -8.17 7.97 19.05
C GLU A 182 -8.56 7.03 17.91
N PHE A 183 -8.61 7.55 16.69
CA PHE A 183 -8.90 6.76 15.50
C PHE A 183 -7.87 5.64 15.33
N GLU A 184 -6.57 5.92 15.50
CA GLU A 184 -5.50 4.90 15.42
C GLU A 184 -5.72 3.77 16.41
N ARG A 185 -6.22 4.09 17.61
CA ARG A 185 -6.48 3.11 18.67
C ARG A 185 -7.73 2.27 18.40
N THR A 186 -8.79 2.85 17.85
CA THR A 186 -10.11 2.20 17.76
C THR A 186 -10.43 1.64 16.38
N GLY A 187 -9.73 2.11 15.33
CA GLY A 187 -10.08 1.84 13.94
C GLY A 187 -11.46 2.38 13.54
N LYS A 188 -12.06 3.26 14.35
CA LYS A 188 -13.38 3.84 14.12
C LYS A 188 -13.30 5.36 14.25
N MET A 189 -13.90 6.06 13.30
CA MET A 189 -14.17 7.49 13.46
C MET A 189 -15.22 7.66 14.56
N PRO A 190 -14.92 8.40 15.65
CA PRO A 190 -15.96 8.81 16.59
C PRO A 190 -17.05 9.62 15.89
N GLU A 191 -18.31 9.45 16.31
CA GLU A 191 -19.41 10.28 15.83
C GLU A 191 -19.13 11.77 16.11
N SER A 192 -19.48 12.64 15.16
CA SER A 192 -19.24 14.08 15.30
C SER A 192 -20.14 14.61 16.41
N VAL A 193 -19.59 15.23 17.44
CA VAL A 193 -20.40 15.71 18.57
C VAL A 193 -21.06 17.06 18.28
N ALA A 194 -20.59 17.84 17.31
CA ALA A 194 -21.27 19.04 16.81
C ALA A 194 -20.48 19.64 15.62
N PRO A 195 -21.13 20.37 14.71
CA PRO A 195 -20.41 21.17 13.74
C PRO A 195 -19.58 22.22 14.50
N SER A 196 -18.28 22.32 14.18
CA SER A 196 -17.49 23.50 14.56
C SER A 196 -17.98 24.69 13.74
N ALA A 197 -19.16 25.19 14.08
CA ALA A 197 -19.64 26.49 13.69
C ALA A 197 -19.08 27.47 14.71
N THR A 198 -18.07 28.25 14.32
CA THR A 198 -17.97 29.71 14.58
C THR A 198 -16.51 30.19 14.49
N ALA A 199 -16.13 30.72 13.33
CA ALA A 199 -15.27 31.91 13.18
C ALA A 199 -15.20 32.24 11.69
N ASN A 200 -15.87 33.33 11.26
CA ASN A 200 -15.76 33.99 9.94
C ASN A 200 -14.95 33.23 8.88
N ILE A 201 -15.58 32.21 8.28
CA ILE A 201 -14.95 31.37 7.27
C ILE A 201 -14.96 32.13 5.95
N PRO A 202 -13.80 32.46 5.35
CA PRO A 202 -13.77 33.07 4.02
C PRO A 202 -14.39 32.10 3.01
N PRO A 203 -15.32 32.53 2.14
CA PRO A 203 -15.93 31.67 1.13
C PRO A 203 -14.92 31.03 0.16
N ALA A 204 -13.66 31.50 0.14
CA ALA A 204 -12.58 31.00 -0.70
C ALA A 204 -11.75 29.83 -0.10
N ALA A 205 -12.02 29.37 1.14
CA ALA A 205 -11.29 28.26 1.74
C ALA A 205 -11.73 26.91 1.13
N THR A 206 -11.17 26.58 -0.03
CA THR A 206 -11.22 25.26 -0.64
C THR A 206 -9.80 24.76 -0.84
N VAL A 207 -9.51 23.52 -0.44
CA VAL A 207 -8.29 22.86 -0.89
C VAL A 207 -8.57 22.22 -2.24
N ALA A 208 -7.69 22.50 -3.21
CA ALA A 208 -7.77 21.92 -4.54
C ALA A 208 -7.85 20.40 -4.43
N GLU A 209 -8.83 19.85 -5.14
CA GLU A 209 -8.99 18.41 -5.37
C GLU A 209 -7.86 17.97 -6.31
N THR A 210 -6.64 17.90 -5.77
CA THR A 210 -5.51 17.38 -6.53
C THR A 210 -5.84 15.96 -6.95
N ALA A 211 -5.58 15.63 -8.21
CA ALA A 211 -5.68 14.28 -8.74
C ALA A 211 -5.12 13.28 -7.72
N LEU A 212 -5.90 12.24 -7.42
CA LEU A 212 -5.50 11.22 -6.46
C LEU A 212 -4.07 10.78 -6.74
N PRO A 213 -3.24 10.57 -5.71
CA PRO A 213 -1.94 9.95 -5.90
C PRO A 213 -2.16 8.61 -6.58
N GLU A 214 -1.77 8.56 -7.87
CA GLU A 214 -1.77 7.32 -8.63
C GLU A 214 -0.92 6.30 -7.86
N HIS A 215 -1.33 5.02 -7.87
CA HIS A 215 -0.33 3.97 -7.68
C HIS A 215 0.83 4.30 -8.61
N PRO A 216 2.09 4.32 -8.17
CA PRO A 216 3.20 4.53 -9.08
C PRO A 216 2.99 3.55 -10.23
N LYS A 217 2.77 4.08 -11.43
CA LYS A 217 2.73 3.28 -12.65
C LYS A 217 3.96 2.38 -12.55
N PRO A 218 3.82 1.04 -12.47
CA PRO A 218 5.00 0.21 -12.56
C PRO A 218 5.65 0.65 -13.87
N ALA A 219 6.90 1.08 -13.83
CA ALA A 219 7.60 1.61 -15.00
C ALA A 219 7.26 0.70 -16.19
N PRO A 220 6.98 1.24 -17.40
CA PRO A 220 6.82 0.41 -18.58
C PRO A 220 7.93 -0.62 -18.56
N ALA A 221 7.59 -1.91 -18.68
CA ALA A 221 8.57 -2.98 -18.69
C ALA A 221 9.63 -2.57 -19.72
N THR A 222 10.76 -2.10 -19.23
CA THR A 222 11.91 -1.83 -20.07
C THR A 222 12.26 -3.18 -20.66
N LYS A 223 12.53 -3.22 -21.98
CA LYS A 223 13.00 -4.41 -22.68
C LYS A 223 13.97 -5.18 -21.77
N PRO A 224 13.89 -6.53 -21.74
CA PRO A 224 14.64 -7.35 -20.79
C PRO A 224 16.06 -6.84 -20.67
N THR A 225 16.35 -6.18 -19.55
CA THR A 225 17.71 -5.77 -19.25
C THR A 225 18.48 -7.08 -19.07
N PRO A 226 19.64 -7.27 -19.72
CA PRO A 226 20.45 -8.46 -19.52
C PRO A 226 20.65 -8.67 -18.01
N PRO A 227 20.65 -9.92 -17.53
CA PRO A 227 20.39 -10.26 -16.14
C PRO A 227 21.22 -9.38 -15.21
N ARG A 228 20.51 -8.53 -14.45
CA ARG A 228 21.09 -7.80 -13.33
C ARG A 228 21.67 -8.86 -12.40
N THR A 229 22.99 -8.87 -12.26
CA THR A 229 23.73 -9.71 -11.32
C THR A 229 22.95 -9.81 -10.02
N ALA A 230 22.63 -11.04 -9.62
CA ALA A 230 21.85 -11.36 -8.43
C ALA A 230 22.30 -10.50 -7.24
N HIS A 231 21.41 -9.64 -6.74
CA HIS A 231 21.61 -9.12 -5.38
C HIS A 231 21.51 -10.32 -4.43
N PRO A 232 22.45 -10.49 -3.49
CA PRO A 232 22.42 -11.63 -2.58
C PRO A 232 21.07 -11.70 -1.87
N GLN A 233 20.39 -12.84 -1.93
CA GLN A 233 19.19 -13.08 -1.12
C GLN A 233 19.57 -12.89 0.35
N VAL A 234 18.97 -11.90 1.00
CA VAL A 234 19.21 -11.63 2.43
C VAL A 234 18.46 -12.71 3.22
N THR A 235 19.21 -13.64 3.82
CA THR A 235 18.64 -14.72 4.65
C THR A 235 18.47 -14.26 6.10
N ASP A 236 17.33 -14.57 6.72
CA ASP A 236 17.05 -14.24 8.13
C ASP A 236 17.44 -15.39 9.06
N GLY A 237 18.62 -15.29 9.66
CA GLY A 237 19.12 -16.19 10.70
C GLY A 237 18.88 -15.67 12.12
N GLY A 238 18.00 -14.68 12.31
CA GLY A 238 17.68 -14.10 13.61
C GLY A 238 18.75 -13.16 14.17
N TRP A 239 19.62 -12.61 13.32
CA TRP A 239 20.64 -11.63 13.72
C TRP A 239 20.38 -10.24 13.16
N ARG A 240 20.72 -9.23 13.95
CA ARG A 240 20.72 -7.80 13.58
C ARG A 240 22.03 -7.16 14.04
N VAL A 241 22.29 -5.95 13.57
CA VAL A 241 23.34 -5.09 14.12
C VAL A 241 22.73 -3.84 14.72
N GLN A 242 23.13 -3.47 15.93
CA GLN A 242 22.71 -2.25 16.59
C GLN A 242 23.72 -1.14 16.35
N LEU A 243 23.28 -0.04 15.74
CA LEU A 243 24.11 1.13 15.41
C LEU A 243 24.16 2.17 16.53
N GLY A 244 23.23 2.10 17.49
CA GLY A 244 23.20 3.01 18.63
C GLY A 244 21.91 2.90 19.46
N ALA A 245 21.89 3.60 20.59
CA ALA A 245 20.72 3.81 21.43
C ALA A 245 20.56 5.31 21.67
N PHE A 246 19.35 5.83 21.42
CA PHE A 246 19.07 7.27 21.37
C PHE A 246 17.99 7.62 22.38
N GLY A 247 18.14 8.71 23.12
CA GLY A 247 17.08 9.21 24.01
C GLY A 247 15.88 9.80 23.25
N GLN A 248 16.01 10.06 21.95
CA GLN A 248 14.95 10.53 21.08
C GLN A 248 14.92 9.71 19.79
N ALA A 249 13.74 9.22 19.41
CA ALA A 249 13.57 8.39 18.21
C ALA A 249 13.95 9.13 16.91
N GLY A 250 13.76 10.46 16.85
CA GLY A 250 14.14 11.29 15.71
C GLY A 250 15.65 11.23 15.38
N ASN A 251 16.51 11.14 16.40
CA ASN A 251 17.96 11.03 16.21
C ASN A 251 18.35 9.67 15.62
N ALA A 252 17.65 8.60 16.03
CA ALA A 252 17.84 7.27 15.45
C ALA A 252 17.47 7.26 13.96
N ARG A 253 16.34 7.88 13.59
CA ARG A 253 15.87 7.98 12.20
C ARG A 253 16.85 8.81 11.34
N SER A 254 17.35 9.91 11.89
CA SER A 254 18.34 10.75 11.22
C SER A 254 19.65 10.00 10.96
N LEU A 255 20.16 9.24 11.94
CA LEU A 255 21.35 8.41 11.73
C LEU A 255 21.15 7.37 10.63
N TRP A 256 19.98 6.73 10.56
CA TRP A 256 19.69 5.78 9.47
C TRP A 256 19.72 6.47 8.11
N LYS A 257 19.07 7.63 7.97
CA LYS A 257 19.01 8.39 6.72
C LYS A 257 20.40 8.84 6.26
N ASP A 258 21.21 9.39 7.16
CA ASP A 258 22.47 10.04 6.80
C ASP A 258 23.65 9.05 6.66
N PHE A 259 23.61 7.95 7.41
CA PHE A 259 24.71 6.99 7.49
C PHE A 259 24.30 5.58 7.09
N GLY A 260 23.23 5.05 7.68
CA GLY A 260 22.83 3.65 7.51
C GLY A 260 22.48 3.30 6.07
N SER A 261 21.70 4.14 5.40
CA SER A 261 21.28 3.96 4.00
C SER A 261 22.44 3.94 2.99
N ARG A 262 23.60 4.50 3.35
CA ARG A 262 24.78 4.66 2.48
C ARG A 262 25.81 3.54 2.65
N ILE A 263 25.56 2.59 3.55
CA ILE A 263 26.46 1.44 3.75
C ILE A 263 26.02 0.33 2.78
N ALA A 264 26.87 0.02 1.81
CA ALA A 264 26.60 -1.01 0.80
C ALA A 264 26.23 -2.38 1.42
N MET A 265 26.81 -2.73 2.58
CA MET A 265 26.50 -3.96 3.31
C MET A 265 25.06 -4.01 3.87
N PHE A 266 24.40 -2.86 4.01
CA PHE A 266 23.00 -2.75 4.42
C PHE A 266 22.05 -2.63 3.22
N ALA A 267 22.55 -2.70 1.98
CA ALA A 267 21.68 -2.75 0.81
C ALA A 267 20.74 -3.97 0.91
N GLY A 268 19.43 -3.72 0.78
CA GLY A 268 18.40 -4.75 0.95
C GLY A 268 18.10 -5.14 2.40
N ARG A 269 18.61 -4.40 3.41
CA ARG A 269 18.32 -4.62 4.83
C ARG A 269 17.55 -3.43 5.41
N GLU A 270 16.66 -3.70 6.35
CA GLU A 270 15.76 -2.71 6.93
C GLU A 270 16.23 -2.23 8.31
N PRO A 271 15.95 -0.96 8.66
CA PRO A 271 16.13 -0.46 10.01
C PRO A 271 14.97 -0.86 10.92
N TYR A 272 15.28 -1.15 12.17
CA TYR A 272 14.32 -1.41 13.24
C TYR A 272 14.60 -0.43 14.39
N PHE A 273 13.56 0.29 14.82
CA PHE A 273 13.62 1.23 15.93
C PHE A 273 13.02 0.59 17.18
N VAL A 274 13.84 -0.13 17.94
CA VAL A 274 13.39 -0.95 19.07
C VAL A 274 13.37 -0.11 20.36
N SER A 275 12.21 0.02 20.99
CA SER A 275 12.07 0.70 22.28
C SER A 275 12.71 -0.11 23.42
N ALA A 276 13.48 0.57 24.26
CA ALA A 276 14.19 -0.01 25.40
C ALA A 276 14.15 0.98 26.59
N GLY A 277 13.04 0.97 27.33
CA GLY A 277 12.76 1.98 28.35
C GLY A 277 12.67 3.36 27.72
N LYS A 278 13.48 4.31 28.21
CA LYS A 278 13.56 5.69 27.68
C LYS A 278 14.43 5.83 26.41
N LEU A 279 14.95 4.73 25.87
CA LEU A 279 15.86 4.75 24.72
C LEU A 279 15.23 4.05 23.51
N THR A 280 15.57 4.55 22.32
CA THR A 280 15.30 3.90 21.03
C THR A 280 16.59 3.30 20.49
N ARG A 281 16.65 1.99 20.31
CA ARG A 281 17.79 1.30 19.69
C ARG A 281 17.58 1.21 18.19
N LEU A 282 18.53 1.73 17.41
CA LEU A 282 18.56 1.52 15.96
C LEU A 282 19.25 0.20 15.68
N GLN A 283 18.50 -0.77 15.18
CA GLN A 283 19.00 -2.05 14.70
C GLN A 283 18.83 -2.16 13.17
N VAL A 284 19.64 -2.96 12.50
CA VAL A 284 19.57 -3.21 11.05
C VAL A 284 19.66 -4.70 10.80
N GLY A 285 18.86 -5.22 9.87
CA GLY A 285 18.90 -6.63 9.49
C GLY A 285 17.86 -6.98 8.43
N PRO A 286 17.58 -8.27 8.20
CA PRO A 286 18.11 -9.42 8.93
C PRO A 286 19.53 -9.82 8.49
N PHE A 287 20.24 -10.63 9.29
CA PHE A 287 21.52 -11.29 8.97
C PHE A 287 21.39 -12.81 9.20
N ALA A 288 22.06 -13.61 8.37
CA ALA A 288 22.01 -15.07 8.39
C ALA A 288 22.72 -15.68 9.60
N SER A 289 23.68 -14.97 10.19
CA SER A 289 24.46 -15.46 11.32
C SER A 289 25.11 -14.34 12.12
N ARG A 290 25.54 -14.65 13.34
CA ARG A 290 26.38 -13.78 14.16
C ARG A 290 27.64 -13.33 13.42
N ALA A 291 28.27 -14.22 12.64
CA ALA A 291 29.49 -13.93 11.91
C ALA A 291 29.26 -12.90 10.79
N GLU A 292 28.13 -12.99 10.10
CA GLU A 292 27.74 -11.99 9.09
C GLU A 292 27.44 -10.62 9.73
N ALA A 293 26.68 -10.60 10.83
CA ALA A 293 26.42 -9.39 11.61
C ALA A 293 27.73 -8.77 12.16
N ALA A 294 28.68 -9.59 12.60
CA ALA A 294 29.99 -9.13 13.08
C ALA A 294 30.82 -8.45 11.97
N ARG A 295 30.85 -9.04 10.76
CA ARG A 295 31.51 -8.44 9.58
C ARG A 295 30.88 -7.10 9.19
N ALA A 296 29.55 -7.02 9.23
CA ALA A 296 28.86 -5.75 9.00
C ALA A 296 29.26 -4.69 10.05
N CYS A 297 29.35 -5.08 11.32
CA CYS A 297 29.82 -4.17 12.37
C CYS A 297 31.27 -3.73 12.23
N GLN A 298 32.17 -4.55 11.68
CA GLN A 298 33.54 -4.13 11.40
C GLN A 298 33.58 -2.98 10.38
N GLN A 299 32.75 -3.03 9.34
CA GLN A 299 32.66 -1.94 8.35
C GLN A 299 32.07 -0.65 8.94
N VAL A 300 31.05 -0.78 9.80
CA VAL A 300 30.48 0.37 10.52
C VAL A 300 31.53 1.02 11.43
N LYS A 301 32.30 0.21 12.15
CA LYS A 301 33.40 0.67 13.02
C LYS A 301 34.53 1.32 12.24
N ALA A 302 34.89 0.77 11.08
CA ALA A 302 35.89 1.37 10.18
C ALA A 302 35.48 2.76 9.69
N LYS A 303 34.17 3.07 9.66
CA LYS A 303 33.62 4.39 9.37
C LYS A 303 33.36 5.24 10.63
N GLY A 304 33.93 4.86 11.77
CA GLY A 304 33.89 5.63 13.02
C GLY A 304 32.55 5.61 13.75
N LYS A 305 31.67 4.65 13.48
CA LYS A 305 30.39 4.52 14.19
C LYS A 305 30.36 3.27 15.09
N PRO A 306 29.67 3.34 16.25
CA PRO A 306 29.50 2.17 17.11
C PRO A 306 28.62 1.13 16.41
N CYS A 307 28.92 -0.15 16.66
CA CYS A 307 28.12 -1.26 16.16
C CYS A 307 28.25 -2.49 17.03
N LEU A 308 27.12 -3.13 17.32
CA LEU A 308 27.05 -4.38 18.09
C LEU A 308 26.16 -5.40 17.37
N PRO A 309 26.65 -6.63 17.08
CA PRO A 309 25.79 -7.72 16.66
C PRO A 309 24.83 -8.11 17.78
N VAL A 310 23.54 -8.20 17.48
CA VAL A 310 22.49 -8.55 18.44
C VAL A 310 21.60 -9.65 17.85
N ARG A 311 21.11 -10.53 18.71
CA ARG A 311 20.10 -11.52 18.33
C ARG A 311 18.72 -10.85 18.38
N LYS A 312 17.89 -11.11 17.37
CA LYS A 312 16.48 -10.66 17.31
C LYS A 312 15.71 -11.14 18.52
#